data_AF-A0A8J2J9F8-F1
#
_entry.id   AF-A0A8J2J9F8-F1
#
_cell.length_a   1.000
_cell.length_b   1.000
_cell.length_c   1.000
_cell.angle_alpha   90.00
_cell.angle_beta   90.00
_cell.angle_gamma   90.00
#
_symmetry.space_group_name_H-M   'P 1'
#
loop_
_entity.id
_entity.type
_entity.pdbx_description
1 polymer ?
#
loop_
_entity_poly.entity_id
_entity_poly.type
_entity_poly.pdbx_seq_one_letter_code
_entity_poly.pdbx_strand_id
1 'polypeptide(L)'
;MCPTNGSTNGSANGSANGSSNGTSENFISCTIKTLPEAEWQAAAATAVAQNPANAPMVQMLPPKATDGAVLDPSQLAVLTSKYWGTGGVRLTVSFTDRPESALRARILSHMNAWGIYANVEFVQVASGGQVRIARKKKDGHWSFLGTDVLLIPKDEPTMNLDSFSMETLDSEFYRVVRHETGHTLGFPHEHMTKGIVSRIDRDKAFEYFWRTQRWNKPKTIAQVLTPLDNSALIATAAPDPTSIMCYDLPASIMKDNIAVPGGDDINETDGNFAASLYPKAASWQLIDNNVQTASIVVDDADLYQLHKSGWIWKYTGTPMTGWQTLDNNAATKKVVAANGKLYQLHKDGKIWRYTGTPMTGWQMIDDNTATVEIIAGGRDFYQLHSNGRIWKYTGTPLSGWQELDNNPATKKVVAAGGNLYQLHKGGSIWKYTGVPLTGWQKVDDNAATVSIVARGNDLYQLHDSGKIWKYTGTPISGWQLMDDNSATKEIVVGTGGLYQIHKTGSIWRYVGPAMTGWKQLDGNAASVSIAAGTALYQLHSSGLIWRYMG
;
A
#
# COMPACT_ATOMS: atom_id res chain seq x y z
N MET A 1 65.11 -41.64 -4.54
CA MET A 1 64.57 -41.85 -5.90
C MET A 1 63.20 -41.20 -5.95
N CYS A 2 63.02 -40.20 -6.81
CA CYS A 2 61.72 -39.60 -7.16
C CYS A 2 60.81 -40.62 -7.90
N PRO A 3 59.59 -40.24 -8.37
CA PRO A 3 58.37 -39.87 -7.65
C PRO A 3 57.11 -40.59 -8.25
N THR A 4 55.89 -40.26 -7.81
CA THR A 4 54.74 -40.05 -8.73
C THR A 4 53.61 -39.22 -8.09
N ASN A 5 52.98 -38.44 -8.97
CA ASN A 5 52.09 -37.28 -8.79
C ASN A 5 50.67 -37.56 -8.24
N GLY A 6 49.97 -36.49 -7.82
CA GLY A 6 48.54 -36.37 -8.10
C GLY A 6 47.68 -35.36 -7.32
N SER A 7 47.81 -34.07 -7.65
CA SER A 7 46.76 -33.03 -7.66
C SER A 7 46.14 -32.51 -6.34
N THR A 8 46.54 -31.30 -5.95
CA THR A 8 45.77 -30.35 -5.14
C THR A 8 45.59 -29.06 -5.94
N ASN A 9 44.35 -28.60 -6.12
CA ASN A 9 44.07 -27.30 -6.73
C ASN A 9 43.71 -26.28 -5.64
N GLY A 10 44.53 -25.24 -5.56
CA GLY A 10 44.50 -24.18 -4.57
C GLY A 10 43.61 -23.00 -4.96
N SER A 11 43.28 -22.25 -3.91
CA SER A 11 42.70 -20.91 -3.91
C SER A 11 43.73 -19.87 -4.37
N ALA A 12 43.32 -18.92 -5.20
CA ALA A 12 43.97 -17.61 -5.30
C ALA A 12 43.02 -16.56 -5.90
N ASN A 13 42.74 -15.55 -5.08
CA ASN A 13 42.14 -14.27 -5.44
C ASN A 13 42.89 -13.60 -6.60
N GLY A 14 42.15 -13.21 -7.64
CA GLY A 14 42.61 -12.33 -8.71
C GLY A 14 41.57 -11.24 -8.94
N SER A 15 41.80 -10.07 -8.34
CA SER A 15 41.04 -8.84 -8.60
C SER A 15 41.36 -8.36 -10.01
N ALA A 16 40.43 -8.53 -10.95
CA ALA A 16 40.55 -8.03 -12.30
C ALA A 16 39.90 -6.65 -12.42
N ASN A 17 40.74 -5.61 -12.46
CA ASN A 17 40.41 -4.29 -12.97
C ASN A 17 39.94 -4.41 -14.43
N GLY A 18 38.62 -4.44 -14.64
CA GLY A 18 38.00 -4.31 -15.95
C GLY A 18 37.98 -2.86 -16.38
N SER A 19 39.10 -2.35 -16.89
CA SER A 19 39.12 -1.12 -17.70
C SER A 19 38.37 -1.41 -19.01
N SER A 20 37.09 -1.03 -19.10
CA SER A 20 36.34 -1.08 -20.35
C SER A 20 36.70 0.15 -21.20
N ASN A 21 37.84 0.08 -21.88
CA ASN A 21 38.09 0.83 -23.10
C ASN A 21 37.21 0.25 -24.22
N GLY A 22 35.90 0.53 -24.15
CA GLY A 22 34.93 0.28 -25.21
C GLY A 22 34.72 1.56 -26.01
N THR A 23 34.94 1.48 -27.32
CA THR A 23 34.82 2.60 -28.27
C THR A 23 33.44 3.26 -28.22
N SER A 24 33.44 4.57 -27.93
CA SER A 24 32.29 5.45 -27.73
C SER A 24 31.52 5.82 -29.02
N GLU A 25 31.27 4.88 -29.93
CA GLU A 25 30.72 5.23 -31.26
C GLU A 25 29.18 5.16 -31.39
N ASN A 26 28.41 4.67 -30.40
CA ASN A 26 26.94 4.57 -30.52
C ASN A 26 26.14 4.98 -29.27
N PHE A 27 26.68 5.84 -28.40
CA PHE A 27 25.92 6.36 -27.26
C PHE A 27 24.95 7.47 -27.71
N ILE A 28 23.65 7.17 -27.74
CA ILE A 28 22.60 8.16 -27.93
C ILE A 28 22.16 8.67 -26.56
N SER A 29 22.20 9.99 -26.37
CA SER A 29 21.78 10.63 -25.12
C SER A 29 20.25 10.70 -24.98
N CYS A 30 19.77 10.55 -23.74
CA CYS A 30 18.39 10.81 -23.33
C CYS A 30 18.17 12.31 -23.16
N THR A 31 16.99 12.87 -23.46
CA THR A 31 16.71 14.30 -23.25
C THR A 31 15.28 14.53 -22.75
N ILE A 32 15.10 15.52 -21.87
CA ILE A 32 13.76 15.97 -21.48
C ILE A 32 13.25 16.95 -22.54
N LYS A 33 12.07 16.68 -23.08
CA LYS A 33 11.39 17.58 -24.00
C LYS A 33 10.53 18.58 -23.23
N THR A 34 10.73 19.87 -23.49
CA THR A 34 9.98 20.96 -22.86
C THR A 34 8.93 21.52 -23.79
N LEU A 35 7.83 22.01 -23.22
CA LEU A 35 6.82 22.76 -23.97
C LEU A 35 7.35 24.14 -24.40
N PRO A 36 6.82 24.73 -25.48
CA PRO A 36 7.09 26.12 -25.84
C PRO A 36 6.75 27.07 -24.67
N GLU A 37 7.51 28.17 -24.54
CA GLU A 37 7.34 29.13 -23.43
C GLU A 37 5.92 29.70 -23.35
N ALA A 38 5.28 29.90 -24.50
CA ALA A 38 3.89 30.36 -24.59
C ALA A 38 2.87 29.40 -23.92
N GLU A 39 3.23 28.13 -23.72
CA GLU A 39 2.36 27.10 -23.14
C GLU A 39 2.65 26.86 -21.65
N TRP A 40 3.71 27.44 -21.08
CA TRP A 40 4.14 27.15 -19.71
C TRP A 40 3.06 27.48 -18.67
N GLN A 41 2.32 28.59 -18.86
CA GLN A 41 1.24 28.96 -17.95
C GLN A 41 0.09 27.94 -17.97
N ALA A 42 -0.32 27.49 -19.16
CA ALA A 42 -1.33 26.45 -19.32
C ALA A 42 -0.86 25.10 -18.75
N ALA A 43 0.43 24.81 -18.91
CA ALA A 43 1.05 23.61 -18.36
C ALA A 43 1.11 23.62 -16.83
N ALA A 44 1.41 24.77 -16.23
CA ALA A 44 1.35 24.93 -14.78
C ALA A 44 -0.08 24.77 -14.25
N ALA A 45 -1.07 25.39 -14.90
CA ALA A 45 -2.47 25.24 -14.52
C ALA A 45 -2.94 23.77 -14.61
N THR A 46 -2.54 23.06 -15.67
CA THR A 46 -2.87 21.63 -15.85
C THR A 46 -2.18 20.76 -14.80
N ALA A 47 -0.91 21.03 -14.48
CA ALA A 47 -0.18 20.31 -13.44
C ALA A 47 -0.81 20.50 -12.06
N VAL A 48 -1.22 21.72 -11.70
CA VAL A 48 -1.90 22.02 -10.43
C VAL A 48 -3.31 21.42 -10.38
N ALA A 49 -4.03 21.42 -11.51
CA ALA A 49 -5.34 20.78 -11.60
C ALA A 49 -5.25 19.25 -11.43
N GLN A 50 -4.19 18.62 -11.95
CA GLN A 50 -3.95 17.19 -11.75
C GLN A 50 -3.50 16.86 -10.33
N ASN A 51 -2.59 17.66 -9.79
CA ASN A 51 -2.08 17.48 -8.44
C ASN A 51 -1.89 18.87 -7.79
N PRO A 52 -2.77 19.28 -6.87
CA PRO A 52 -2.67 20.58 -6.21
C PRO A 52 -1.34 20.82 -5.50
N ALA A 53 -0.64 19.75 -5.09
CA ALA A 53 0.69 19.84 -4.48
C ALA A 53 1.79 20.28 -5.46
N ASN A 54 1.50 20.38 -6.75
CA ASN A 54 2.44 20.91 -7.74
C ASN A 54 2.61 22.43 -7.67
N ALA A 55 1.68 23.13 -7.01
CA ALA A 55 1.69 24.59 -6.94
C ALA A 55 2.96 25.11 -6.22
N PRO A 56 3.60 26.18 -6.74
CA PRO A 56 4.81 26.73 -6.14
C PRO A 56 4.52 27.34 -4.76
N MET A 57 5.36 27.02 -3.77
CA MET A 57 5.23 27.56 -2.41
C MET A 57 5.79 28.98 -2.32
N VAL A 58 5.06 29.95 -2.88
CA VAL A 58 5.46 31.37 -2.98
C VAL A 58 5.80 31.99 -1.60
N GLN A 59 5.16 31.50 -0.53
CA GLN A 59 5.39 31.96 0.86
C GLN A 59 6.78 31.58 1.43
N MET A 60 7.50 30.65 0.80
CA MET A 60 8.83 30.20 1.26
C MET A 60 9.99 30.85 0.50
N LEU A 61 9.71 31.75 -0.44
CA LEU A 61 10.75 32.49 -1.17
C LEU A 61 11.35 33.58 -0.26
N PRO A 62 12.69 33.75 -0.22
CA PRO A 62 13.32 34.75 0.63
C PRO A 62 12.85 36.17 0.27
N PRO A 63 12.65 37.09 1.24
CA PRO A 63 12.11 38.44 0.99
C PRO A 63 12.92 39.30 0.00
N LYS A 64 14.17 38.92 -0.28
CA LYS A 64 15.05 39.55 -1.27
C LYS A 64 14.80 39.10 -2.72
N ALA A 65 13.97 38.08 -2.95
CA ALA A 65 13.69 37.57 -4.30
C ALA A 65 12.52 38.29 -4.99
N THR A 66 11.68 39.01 -4.24
CA THR A 66 10.47 39.62 -4.79
C THR A 66 10.44 41.14 -4.74
N ASP A 67 11.29 41.83 -3.96
CA ASP A 67 11.27 43.30 -3.83
C ASP A 67 9.85 43.89 -3.62
N GLY A 68 8.95 43.11 -3.00
CA GLY A 68 7.53 43.47 -2.83
C GLY A 68 6.64 43.30 -4.08
N ALA A 69 7.17 42.84 -5.21
CA ALA A 69 6.44 42.56 -6.43
C ALA A 69 5.75 41.18 -6.39
N VAL A 70 4.50 41.15 -6.85
CA VAL A 70 3.80 39.91 -7.20
C VAL A 70 4.56 39.25 -8.35
N LEU A 71 5.05 38.02 -8.16
CA LEU A 71 5.73 37.27 -9.22
C LEU A 71 4.80 37.10 -10.43
N ASP A 72 5.33 37.32 -11.62
CA ASP A 72 4.58 37.15 -12.86
C ASP A 72 4.12 35.68 -13.01
N PRO A 73 2.90 35.41 -13.50
CA PRO A 73 2.42 34.05 -13.77
C PRO A 73 3.38 33.17 -14.59
N SER A 74 4.16 33.76 -15.49
CA SER A 74 5.23 33.07 -16.25
C SER A 74 6.38 32.58 -15.35
N GLN A 75 6.76 33.36 -14.33
CA GLN A 75 7.80 32.99 -13.37
C GLN A 75 7.32 31.88 -12.42
N LEU A 76 6.06 31.92 -12.01
CA LEU A 76 5.44 30.87 -11.20
C LEU A 76 5.30 29.55 -11.98
N ALA A 77 5.07 29.62 -13.30
CA ALA A 77 4.96 28.43 -14.14
C ALA A 77 6.27 27.61 -14.16
N VAL A 78 7.42 28.27 -14.12
CA VAL A 78 8.75 27.63 -14.07
C VAL A 78 8.97 26.85 -12.76
N LEU A 79 8.39 27.33 -11.66
CA LEU A 79 8.53 26.72 -10.33
C LEU A 79 7.53 25.59 -10.05
N THR A 80 6.62 25.33 -10.99
CA THR A 80 5.53 24.35 -10.82
C THR A 80 6.05 22.94 -11.12
N SER A 81 5.95 22.02 -10.15
CA SER A 81 6.32 20.62 -10.37
C SER A 81 5.29 19.89 -11.24
N LYS A 82 5.67 18.73 -11.78
CA LYS A 82 4.91 18.03 -12.84
C LYS A 82 4.41 16.65 -12.45
N TYR A 83 4.35 16.34 -11.16
CA TYR A 83 3.96 15.03 -10.65
C TYR A 83 2.46 14.75 -10.82
N TRP A 84 2.11 13.47 -10.89
CA TRP A 84 0.72 13.01 -11.08
C TRP A 84 -0.10 12.95 -9.78
N GLY A 85 0.54 13.05 -8.61
CA GLY A 85 -0.11 13.02 -7.29
C GLY A 85 -0.17 11.65 -6.61
N THR A 86 -0.57 11.63 -5.33
CA THR A 86 -0.46 10.44 -4.44
C THR A 86 -1.48 9.33 -4.71
N GLY A 87 -2.44 9.55 -5.62
CA GLY A 87 -3.39 8.52 -6.06
C GLY A 87 -2.77 7.40 -6.90
N GLY A 88 -1.51 7.57 -7.32
CA GLY A 88 -0.81 6.68 -8.23
C GLY A 88 -0.92 7.08 -9.69
N VAL A 89 -0.13 6.44 -10.54
CA VAL A 89 -0.05 6.72 -11.97
C VAL A 89 -0.58 5.53 -12.74
N ARG A 90 -1.66 5.72 -13.48
CA ARG A 90 -2.14 4.74 -14.47
C ARG A 90 -2.28 5.41 -15.83
N LEU A 91 -1.36 5.12 -16.75
CA LEU A 91 -1.31 5.76 -18.07
C LEU A 91 -1.47 4.76 -19.21
N THR A 92 -2.25 5.14 -20.21
CA THR A 92 -2.40 4.35 -21.44
C THR A 92 -1.25 4.60 -22.41
N VAL A 93 -0.73 3.53 -23.02
CA VAL A 93 0.43 3.55 -23.93
C VAL A 93 0.03 3.09 -25.33
N SER A 94 0.41 3.84 -26.36
CA SER A 94 0.27 3.43 -27.76
C SER A 94 1.53 3.68 -28.55
N PHE A 95 1.70 2.99 -29.68
CA PHE A 95 2.89 3.08 -30.54
C PHE A 95 2.53 3.68 -31.89
N THR A 96 3.23 4.74 -32.29
CA THR A 96 2.93 5.51 -33.51
C THR A 96 3.24 4.73 -34.80
N ASP A 97 4.20 3.81 -34.74
CA ASP A 97 4.75 3.04 -35.85
C ASP A 97 4.36 1.55 -35.82
N ARG A 98 3.50 1.15 -34.87
CA ARG A 98 2.90 -0.18 -34.73
C ARG A 98 3.90 -1.36 -34.81
N PRO A 99 4.91 -1.42 -33.92
CA PRO A 99 5.87 -2.52 -33.90
C PRO A 99 5.22 -3.86 -33.52
N GLU A 100 5.97 -4.94 -33.72
CA GLU A 100 5.55 -6.30 -33.34
C GLU A 100 5.16 -6.38 -31.86
N SER A 101 4.23 -7.29 -31.54
CA SER A 101 3.71 -7.47 -30.18
C SER A 101 4.80 -7.76 -29.16
N ALA A 102 5.83 -8.53 -29.52
CA ALA A 102 6.93 -8.87 -28.64
C ALA A 102 7.71 -7.63 -28.18
N LEU A 103 8.05 -6.73 -29.11
CA LEU A 103 8.75 -5.49 -28.78
C LEU A 103 7.88 -4.57 -27.92
N ARG A 104 6.58 -4.45 -28.23
CA ARG A 104 5.63 -3.66 -27.44
C ARG A 104 5.54 -4.16 -26.00
N ALA A 105 5.40 -5.47 -25.82
CA ALA A 105 5.35 -6.10 -24.50
C ALA A 105 6.65 -5.91 -23.71
N ARG A 106 7.80 -6.01 -24.39
CA ARG A 106 9.12 -5.79 -23.78
C ARG A 106 9.31 -4.35 -23.33
N ILE A 107 8.95 -3.36 -24.16
CA ILE A 107 9.01 -1.95 -23.75
C ILE A 107 8.09 -1.73 -22.54
N LEU A 108 6.84 -2.22 -22.60
CA LEU A 108 5.86 -2.06 -21.54
C LEU A 108 6.29 -2.72 -20.21
N SER A 109 7.00 -3.85 -20.25
CA SER A 109 7.52 -4.49 -19.03
C SER A 109 8.58 -3.64 -18.34
N HIS A 110 9.48 -3.01 -19.11
CA HIS A 110 10.48 -2.08 -18.58
C HIS A 110 9.84 -0.79 -18.06
N MET A 111 8.82 -0.25 -18.74
CA MET A 111 8.05 0.89 -18.20
C MET A 111 7.42 0.54 -16.84
N ASN A 112 6.86 -0.66 -16.70
CA ASN A 112 6.22 -1.15 -15.47
C ASN A 112 7.21 -1.58 -14.38
N ALA A 113 8.53 -1.55 -14.61
CA ALA A 113 9.52 -1.85 -13.57
C ALA A 113 9.44 -0.87 -12.38
N TRP A 114 9.06 0.38 -12.63
CA TRP A 114 8.75 1.37 -11.58
C TRP A 114 7.64 0.92 -10.63
N GLY A 115 6.71 0.09 -11.11
CA GLY A 115 5.63 -0.52 -10.32
C GLY A 115 6.11 -1.51 -9.25
N ILE A 116 7.40 -1.91 -9.25
CA ILE A 116 8.01 -2.67 -8.15
C ILE A 116 8.08 -1.83 -6.88
N TYR A 117 8.34 -0.54 -7.00
CA TYR A 117 8.53 0.38 -5.88
C TYR A 117 7.31 1.24 -5.59
N ALA A 118 6.62 1.70 -6.64
CA ALA A 118 5.59 2.74 -6.56
C ALA A 118 4.22 2.28 -7.11
N ASN A 119 3.17 3.06 -6.87
CA ASN A 119 1.83 2.87 -7.43
C ASN A 119 1.81 3.34 -8.90
N VAL A 120 2.45 2.60 -9.79
CA VAL A 120 2.63 2.96 -11.20
C VAL A 120 2.25 1.78 -12.09
N GLU A 121 1.40 2.04 -13.08
CA GLU A 121 0.96 1.07 -14.07
C GLU A 121 0.84 1.73 -15.46
N PHE A 122 1.49 1.13 -16.46
CA PHE A 122 1.37 1.49 -17.87
C PHE A 122 0.64 0.38 -18.63
N VAL A 123 -0.45 0.74 -19.30
CA VAL A 123 -1.33 -0.22 -19.99
C VAL A 123 -1.37 0.07 -21.47
N GLN A 124 -1.05 -0.93 -22.29
CA GLN A 124 -1.10 -0.77 -23.74
C GLN A 124 -2.54 -0.64 -24.25
N VAL A 125 -2.77 0.32 -25.15
CA VAL A 125 -3.99 0.48 -25.96
C VAL A 125 -3.63 0.46 -27.45
N ALA A 126 -4.63 0.22 -28.30
CA ALA A 126 -4.41 0.11 -29.74
C ALA A 126 -3.95 1.44 -30.38
N SER A 127 -4.54 2.55 -29.95
CA SER A 127 -4.23 3.91 -30.40
C SER A 127 -4.74 4.94 -29.38
N GLY A 128 -4.32 6.19 -29.51
CA GLY A 128 -4.82 7.30 -28.68
C GLY A 128 -4.41 7.23 -27.22
N GLY A 129 -3.31 6.54 -26.90
CA GLY A 129 -2.76 6.51 -25.55
C GLY A 129 -2.35 7.90 -25.07
N GLN A 130 -2.35 8.09 -23.75
CA GLN A 130 -1.76 9.28 -23.13
C GLN A 130 -0.27 9.34 -23.43
N VAL A 131 0.43 8.21 -23.29
CA VAL A 131 1.81 8.03 -23.73
C VAL A 131 1.82 7.49 -25.16
N ARG A 132 2.43 8.23 -26.08
CA ARG A 132 2.52 7.88 -27.50
C ARG A 132 3.98 7.72 -27.89
N ILE A 133 4.42 6.47 -27.99
CA ILE A 133 5.83 6.12 -28.22
C ILE A 133 6.10 6.10 -29.73
N ALA A 134 7.09 6.87 -30.14
CA ALA A 134 7.72 6.79 -31.45
C ALA A 134 9.08 6.08 -31.37
N ARG A 135 9.57 5.63 -32.52
CA ARG A 135 10.92 5.08 -32.69
C ARG A 135 11.61 5.71 -33.90
N LYS A 136 11.46 7.03 -34.04
CA LYS A 136 12.04 7.79 -35.15
C LYS A 136 13.56 7.75 -35.06
N LYS A 137 14.18 7.32 -36.15
CA LYS A 137 15.64 7.20 -36.28
C LYS A 137 16.29 8.58 -36.33
N LYS A 138 17.40 8.76 -35.60
CA LYS A 138 18.15 10.03 -35.46
C LYS A 138 17.37 11.15 -34.76
N ASP A 139 16.36 10.80 -33.97
CA ASP A 139 15.57 11.75 -33.17
C ASP A 139 15.93 11.68 -31.67
N GLY A 140 16.83 10.76 -31.28
CA GLY A 140 17.32 10.61 -29.91
C GLY A 140 16.30 9.94 -28.98
N HIS A 141 16.69 9.73 -27.73
CA HIS A 141 15.77 9.26 -26.69
C HIS A 141 15.20 10.47 -25.94
N TRP A 142 13.88 10.54 -25.82
CA TRP A 142 13.24 11.64 -25.10
C TRP A 142 11.83 11.34 -24.64
N SER A 143 11.39 12.08 -23.64
CA SER A 143 10.03 12.09 -23.12
C SER A 143 9.65 13.51 -22.64
N PHE A 144 8.35 13.82 -22.68
CA PHE A 144 7.82 14.98 -21.97
C PHE A 144 7.71 14.71 -20.46
N LEU A 145 7.85 15.77 -19.66
CA LEU A 145 7.93 15.66 -18.21
C LEU A 145 6.54 15.58 -17.55
N GLY A 146 6.24 14.43 -16.94
CA GLY A 146 5.07 14.27 -16.08
C GLY A 146 3.74 14.64 -16.75
N THR A 147 2.97 15.48 -16.08
CA THR A 147 1.66 15.96 -16.54
C THR A 147 1.68 16.74 -17.86
N ASP A 148 2.84 17.22 -18.33
CA ASP A 148 2.95 17.88 -19.65
C ASP A 148 2.59 16.94 -20.81
N VAL A 149 2.68 15.62 -20.59
CA VAL A 149 2.22 14.58 -21.53
C VAL A 149 0.76 14.78 -21.98
N LEU A 150 -0.09 15.38 -21.12
CA LEU A 150 -1.51 15.60 -21.41
C LEU A 150 -1.76 16.74 -22.41
N LEU A 151 -0.77 17.60 -22.62
CA LEU A 151 -0.91 18.81 -23.43
C LEU A 151 -0.48 18.61 -24.88
N ILE A 152 0.19 17.49 -25.15
CA ILE A 152 0.70 17.20 -26.48
C ILE A 152 -0.46 16.82 -27.41
N PRO A 153 -0.54 17.40 -28.63
CA PRO A 153 -1.55 17.03 -29.62
C PRO A 153 -1.65 15.51 -29.81
N LYS A 154 -2.88 15.02 -29.99
CA LYS A 154 -3.20 13.57 -29.97
C LYS A 154 -2.50 12.77 -31.07
N ASP A 155 -2.10 13.44 -32.15
CA ASP A 155 -1.40 12.90 -33.31
C ASP A 155 0.14 13.01 -33.21
N GLU A 156 0.66 13.70 -32.19
CA GLU A 156 2.10 13.83 -31.95
C GLU A 156 2.61 12.84 -30.88
N PRO A 157 3.84 12.33 -31.01
CA PRO A 157 4.43 11.46 -29.99
C PRO A 157 4.75 12.23 -28.70
N THR A 158 4.60 11.56 -27.56
CA THR A 158 4.98 12.09 -26.24
C THR A 158 6.30 11.52 -25.72
N MET A 159 6.82 10.49 -26.40
CA MET A 159 8.10 9.84 -26.11
C MET A 159 8.70 9.32 -27.43
N ASN A 160 10.03 9.33 -27.55
CA ASN A 160 10.75 8.65 -28.62
C ASN A 160 11.82 7.72 -28.06
N LEU A 161 11.86 6.49 -28.56
CA LEU A 161 12.88 5.49 -28.28
C LEU A 161 13.61 5.18 -29.60
N ASP A 162 14.59 6.02 -29.95
CA ASP A 162 15.30 5.99 -31.24
C ASP A 162 15.72 4.57 -31.65
N SER A 163 15.17 4.10 -32.76
CA SER A 163 15.54 2.85 -33.42
C SER A 163 15.45 1.57 -32.55
N PHE A 164 14.77 1.61 -31.40
CA PHE A 164 14.63 0.45 -30.51
C PHE A 164 14.04 -0.75 -31.24
N SER A 165 14.68 -1.91 -31.22
CA SER A 165 14.21 -3.13 -31.86
C SER A 165 14.39 -4.33 -30.92
N MET A 166 14.01 -5.53 -31.35
CA MET A 166 14.32 -6.74 -30.59
C MET A 166 15.82 -7.07 -30.56
N GLU A 167 16.62 -6.45 -31.45
CA GLU A 167 18.08 -6.59 -31.51
C GLU A 167 18.79 -5.57 -30.58
N THR A 168 18.05 -4.61 -30.03
CA THR A 168 18.59 -3.69 -29.03
C THR A 168 19.05 -4.46 -27.80
N LEU A 169 20.25 -4.14 -27.31
CA LEU A 169 20.84 -4.78 -26.14
C LEU A 169 19.93 -4.66 -24.92
N ASP A 170 19.88 -5.71 -24.11
CA ASP A 170 19.11 -5.73 -22.85
C ASP A 170 19.44 -4.53 -21.96
N SER A 171 20.72 -4.20 -21.82
CA SER A 171 21.20 -3.05 -21.04
C SER A 171 20.55 -1.73 -21.47
N GLU A 172 20.21 -1.56 -22.75
CA GLU A 172 19.54 -0.36 -23.25
C GLU A 172 18.05 -0.35 -22.91
N PHE A 173 17.40 -1.52 -22.80
CA PHE A 173 16.03 -1.59 -22.27
C PHE A 173 15.98 -1.24 -20.77
N TYR A 174 16.98 -1.65 -19.98
CA TYR A 174 17.09 -1.23 -18.58
C TYR A 174 17.35 0.27 -18.49
N ARG A 175 18.43 0.74 -19.14
CA ARG A 175 18.89 2.12 -19.08
C ARG A 175 17.88 3.10 -19.67
N VAL A 176 17.57 2.99 -20.96
CA VAL A 176 16.84 4.04 -21.70
C VAL A 176 15.34 3.98 -21.43
N VAL A 177 14.70 2.81 -21.53
CA VAL A 177 13.23 2.74 -21.38
C VAL A 177 12.81 3.15 -19.97
N ARG A 178 13.55 2.71 -18.94
CA ARG A 178 13.22 3.06 -17.54
C ARG A 178 13.51 4.53 -17.24
N HIS A 179 14.59 5.10 -17.80
CA HIS A 179 14.91 6.53 -17.71
C HIS A 179 13.83 7.41 -18.34
N GLU A 180 13.45 7.14 -19.60
CA GLU A 180 12.41 7.91 -20.29
C GLU A 180 11.03 7.74 -19.61
N THR A 181 10.78 6.59 -19.00
CA THR A 181 9.60 6.39 -18.15
C THR A 181 9.66 7.24 -16.88
N GLY A 182 10.83 7.41 -16.27
CA GLY A 182 11.04 8.32 -15.14
C GLY A 182 10.64 9.76 -15.48
N HIS A 183 10.99 10.24 -16.67
CA HIS A 183 10.52 11.55 -17.16
C HIS A 183 9.01 11.60 -17.32
N THR A 184 8.38 10.55 -17.88
CA THR A 184 6.91 10.45 -17.95
C THR A 184 6.27 10.46 -16.55
N LEU A 185 6.97 9.97 -15.53
CA LEU A 185 6.58 10.05 -14.11
C LEU A 185 6.89 11.40 -13.46
N GLY A 186 7.48 12.35 -14.19
CA GLY A 186 7.78 13.70 -13.68
C GLY A 186 9.14 13.83 -13.01
N PHE A 187 10.04 12.85 -13.15
CA PHE A 187 11.38 12.91 -12.58
C PHE A 187 12.33 13.66 -13.53
N PRO A 188 12.94 14.79 -13.11
CA PRO A 188 13.96 15.46 -13.90
C PRO A 188 15.32 14.73 -13.80
N HIS A 189 16.34 15.20 -14.51
CA HIS A 189 17.67 14.57 -14.43
C HIS A 189 18.38 14.84 -13.09
N GLU A 190 18.91 13.78 -12.47
CA GLU A 190 19.57 13.82 -11.15
C GLU A 190 20.92 14.56 -11.18
N HIS A 191 21.64 14.54 -12.31
CA HIS A 191 22.90 15.30 -12.45
C HIS A 191 22.70 16.81 -12.42
N MET A 192 21.47 17.30 -12.61
CA MET A 192 21.13 18.72 -12.54
C MET A 192 21.00 19.21 -11.08
N THR A 193 21.33 18.38 -10.09
CA THR A 193 21.51 18.84 -8.71
C THR A 193 22.69 19.81 -8.60
N LYS A 194 22.56 20.84 -7.75
CA LYS A 194 23.62 21.85 -7.54
C LYS A 194 24.98 21.23 -7.17
N GLY A 195 24.96 20.11 -6.44
CA GLY A 195 26.15 19.35 -6.07
C GLY A 195 26.92 18.84 -7.28
N ILE A 196 26.26 18.11 -8.19
CA ILE A 196 26.91 17.54 -9.38
C ILE A 196 27.27 18.65 -10.37
N VAL A 197 26.36 19.58 -10.68
CA VAL A 197 26.63 20.66 -11.65
C VAL A 197 27.84 21.52 -11.25
N SER A 198 28.05 21.76 -9.95
CA SER A 198 29.20 22.54 -9.47
C SER A 198 30.56 21.91 -9.79
N ARG A 199 30.59 20.57 -9.94
CA ARG A 199 31.77 19.77 -10.27
C ARG A 199 32.07 19.77 -11.78
N ILE A 200 31.14 20.15 -12.64
CA ILE A 200 31.32 20.11 -14.10
C ILE A 200 32.19 21.30 -14.55
N ASP A 201 33.21 21.02 -15.36
CA ASP A 201 33.98 22.01 -16.11
C ASP A 201 33.18 22.42 -17.35
N ARG A 202 32.70 23.67 -17.39
CA ARG A 202 31.75 24.12 -18.42
C ARG A 202 32.37 24.10 -19.81
N ASP A 203 33.64 24.50 -19.95
CA ASP A 203 34.28 24.59 -21.26
C ASP A 203 34.55 23.20 -21.82
N LYS A 204 35.02 22.27 -20.97
CA LYS A 204 35.19 20.87 -21.35
C LYS A 204 33.85 20.19 -21.67
N ALA A 205 32.79 20.50 -20.92
CA ALA A 205 31.45 19.99 -21.21
C ALA A 205 30.93 20.49 -22.57
N PHE A 206 31.11 21.79 -22.90
CA PHE A 206 30.73 22.31 -24.21
C PHE A 206 31.44 21.58 -25.35
N GLU A 207 32.75 21.38 -25.23
CA GLU A 207 33.53 20.66 -26.24
C GLU A 207 33.08 19.20 -26.36
N TYR A 208 32.91 18.52 -25.23
CA TYR A 208 32.49 17.12 -25.17
C TYR A 208 31.13 16.92 -25.83
N PHE A 209 30.09 17.64 -25.41
CA PHE A 209 28.73 17.48 -25.94
C PHE A 209 28.59 17.97 -27.39
N TRP A 210 29.42 18.91 -27.84
CA TRP A 210 29.52 19.24 -29.27
C TRP A 210 30.13 18.07 -30.08
N ARG A 211 31.19 17.44 -29.57
CA ARG A 211 31.89 16.36 -30.26
C ARG A 211 31.05 15.08 -30.33
N THR A 212 30.37 14.73 -29.23
CA THR A 212 29.63 13.47 -29.09
C THR A 212 28.18 13.57 -29.51
N GLN A 213 27.50 14.68 -29.17
CA GLN A 213 26.05 14.84 -29.37
C GLN A 213 25.68 15.95 -30.38
N ARG A 214 26.66 16.70 -30.89
CA ARG A 214 26.43 17.90 -31.73
C ARG A 214 25.56 18.97 -31.06
N TRP A 215 25.60 19.04 -29.73
CA TRP A 215 24.86 20.06 -28.99
C TRP A 215 25.60 21.40 -29.00
N ASN A 216 24.88 22.47 -29.35
CA ASN A 216 25.39 23.83 -29.21
C ASN A 216 25.39 24.27 -27.74
N LYS A 217 26.11 25.36 -27.42
CA LYS A 217 26.23 25.86 -26.04
C LYS A 217 24.88 26.05 -25.33
N PRO A 218 23.86 26.71 -25.93
CA PRO A 218 22.55 26.85 -25.29
C PRO A 218 21.91 25.51 -24.90
N LYS A 219 21.99 24.50 -25.78
CA LYS A 219 21.44 23.16 -25.49
C LYS A 219 22.20 22.48 -24.36
N THR A 220 23.54 22.53 -24.35
CA THR A 220 24.35 21.99 -23.24
C THR A 220 24.05 22.70 -21.92
N ILE A 221 23.82 24.02 -21.95
CA ILE A 221 23.39 24.75 -20.76
C ILE A 221 22.07 24.20 -20.23
N ALA A 222 21.04 24.18 -21.07
CA ALA A 222 19.70 23.76 -20.67
C ALA A 222 19.63 22.30 -20.19
N GLN A 223 20.40 21.39 -20.79
CA GLN A 223 20.30 19.95 -20.54
C GLN A 223 21.31 19.43 -19.49
N VAL A 224 22.40 20.18 -19.22
CA VAL A 224 23.51 19.68 -18.38
C VAL A 224 23.95 20.67 -17.31
N LEU A 225 24.02 21.96 -17.64
CA LEU A 225 24.75 22.93 -16.82
C LEU A 225 23.86 23.92 -16.04
N THR A 226 22.55 23.85 -16.19
CA THR A 226 21.58 24.62 -15.40
C THR A 226 21.14 23.75 -14.24
N PRO A 227 21.54 24.05 -12.98
CA PRO A 227 21.01 23.35 -11.84
C PRO A 227 19.50 23.55 -11.76
N LEU A 228 18.78 22.53 -11.31
CA LEU A 228 17.40 22.73 -10.88
C LEU A 228 17.46 23.63 -9.63
N ASP A 229 16.90 24.84 -9.72
CA ASP A 229 16.79 25.72 -8.56
C ASP A 229 15.97 24.99 -7.51
N ASN A 230 16.55 24.83 -6.31
CA ASN A 230 16.00 24.08 -5.17
C ASN A 230 14.47 24.05 -5.18
N SER A 231 13.90 22.96 -5.71
CA SER A 231 12.60 22.45 -5.30
C SER A 231 12.81 21.98 -3.85
N ALA A 232 12.81 22.95 -2.94
CA ALA A 232 13.39 22.89 -1.61
C ALA A 232 12.71 21.93 -0.64
N LEU A 233 11.95 20.93 -1.10
CA LEU A 233 11.22 20.02 -0.24
C LEU A 233 11.28 18.53 -0.61
N ILE A 234 11.67 18.10 -1.82
CA ILE A 234 11.70 16.66 -2.12
C ILE A 234 12.77 16.33 -3.19
N ALA A 235 14.04 16.51 -2.86
CA ALA A 235 15.14 15.83 -3.54
C ALA A 235 16.03 15.26 -2.44
N THR A 236 16.50 14.04 -2.63
CA THR A 236 17.43 13.31 -1.77
C THR A 236 18.50 14.26 -1.20
N ALA A 237 18.71 14.24 0.12
CA ALA A 237 19.62 15.17 0.80
C ALA A 237 21.11 15.02 0.37
N ALA A 238 21.41 14.03 -0.49
CA ALA A 238 22.68 13.86 -1.19
C ALA A 238 22.41 13.43 -2.65
N PRO A 239 23.12 14.00 -3.65
CA PRO A 239 23.01 13.57 -5.05
C PRO A 239 23.32 12.08 -5.19
N ASP A 240 22.51 11.33 -5.94
CA ASP A 240 22.77 9.93 -6.26
C ASP A 240 23.49 9.81 -7.62
N PRO A 241 24.82 9.59 -7.65
CA PRO A 241 25.58 9.48 -8.89
C PRO A 241 25.29 8.20 -9.68
N THR A 242 24.52 7.27 -9.11
CA THR A 242 24.13 5.98 -9.70
C THR A 242 22.63 5.89 -9.99
N SER A 243 21.88 6.99 -9.82
CA SER A 243 20.46 7.05 -10.18
C SER A 243 20.26 6.78 -11.66
N ILE A 244 19.21 6.03 -12.00
CA ILE A 244 18.79 5.83 -13.39
C ILE A 244 18.52 7.17 -14.09
N MET A 245 18.17 8.23 -13.34
CA MET A 245 17.91 9.57 -13.86
C MET A 245 19.18 10.43 -14.00
N CYS A 246 20.36 9.90 -13.68
CA CYS A 246 21.65 10.60 -13.76
C CYS A 246 22.38 10.29 -15.07
N TYR A 247 22.95 11.30 -15.73
CA TYR A 247 23.84 11.07 -16.88
C TYR A 247 25.19 10.49 -16.45
N ASP A 248 25.74 9.64 -17.33
CA ASP A 248 27.17 9.34 -17.33
C ASP A 248 27.96 10.57 -17.76
N LEU A 249 28.66 11.20 -16.81
CA LEU A 249 29.54 12.33 -17.01
C LEU A 249 31.00 11.87 -16.83
N PRO A 250 31.80 11.80 -17.91
CA PRO A 250 33.15 11.26 -17.81
C PRO A 250 34.06 12.19 -17.00
N ALA A 251 35.04 11.61 -16.32
CA ALA A 251 36.05 12.35 -15.54
C ALA A 251 36.69 13.51 -16.32
N SER A 252 36.83 13.39 -17.64
CA SER A 252 37.43 14.41 -18.51
C SER A 252 36.65 15.73 -18.55
N ILE A 253 35.35 15.75 -18.24
CA ILE A 253 34.53 16.98 -18.18
C ILE A 253 34.31 17.48 -16.75
N MET A 254 34.92 16.83 -15.76
CA MET A 254 34.77 17.17 -14.35
C MET A 254 35.99 17.96 -13.86
N LYS A 255 35.79 18.93 -12.98
CA LYS A 255 36.85 19.75 -12.37
C LYS A 255 37.75 18.93 -11.45
N ASP A 256 37.21 17.89 -10.83
CA ASP A 256 37.89 16.99 -9.90
C ASP A 256 38.46 15.74 -10.57
N ASN A 257 38.24 15.56 -11.88
CA ASN A 257 38.57 14.35 -12.65
C ASN A 257 37.95 13.06 -12.08
N ILE A 258 36.82 13.14 -11.36
CA ILE A 258 36.07 11.98 -10.87
C ILE A 258 34.76 11.90 -11.65
N ALA A 259 34.58 10.81 -12.40
CA ALA A 259 33.38 10.58 -13.20
C ALA A 259 32.10 10.51 -12.35
N VAL A 260 30.97 10.81 -12.97
CA VAL A 260 29.63 10.47 -12.47
C VAL A 260 29.14 9.32 -13.36
N PRO A 261 29.06 8.08 -12.87
CA PRO A 261 28.82 6.93 -13.73
C PRO A 261 27.41 6.91 -14.35
N GLY A 262 26.43 7.55 -13.72
CA GLY A 262 25.02 7.35 -14.06
C GLY A 262 24.52 5.98 -13.61
N GLY A 263 23.22 5.76 -13.74
CA GLY A 263 22.57 4.49 -13.45
C GLY A 263 22.32 3.65 -14.69
N ASP A 264 22.53 2.33 -14.58
CA ASP A 264 22.18 1.35 -15.61
C ASP A 264 20.79 0.73 -15.40
N ASP A 265 20.24 0.83 -14.19
CA ASP A 265 18.87 0.46 -13.83
C ASP A 265 18.31 1.34 -12.67
N ILE A 266 17.00 1.25 -12.41
CA ILE A 266 16.31 1.82 -11.25
C ILE A 266 16.95 1.26 -9.98
N ASN A 267 17.55 2.14 -9.17
CA ASN A 267 18.14 1.75 -7.91
C ASN A 267 17.17 1.96 -6.73
N GLU A 268 17.60 1.62 -5.52
CA GLU A 268 16.76 1.74 -4.32
C GLU A 268 16.40 3.19 -3.98
N THR A 269 17.31 4.13 -4.22
CA THR A 269 17.05 5.57 -4.04
C THR A 269 15.97 6.06 -4.99
N ASP A 270 16.06 5.71 -6.27
CA ASP A 270 15.07 6.02 -7.30
C ASP A 270 13.70 5.45 -6.93
N GLY A 271 13.68 4.17 -6.53
CA GLY A 271 12.47 3.49 -6.11
C GLY A 271 11.81 4.12 -4.89
N ASN A 272 12.59 4.47 -3.86
CA ASN A 272 12.10 5.13 -2.66
C ASN A 272 11.57 6.54 -2.94
N PHE A 273 12.25 7.29 -3.82
CA PHE A 273 11.77 8.60 -4.26
C PHE A 273 10.44 8.46 -5.00
N ALA A 274 10.34 7.54 -5.95
CA ALA A 274 9.10 7.24 -6.66
C ALA A 274 7.97 6.81 -5.71
N ALA A 275 8.26 5.98 -4.71
CA ALA A 275 7.29 5.54 -3.70
C ALA A 275 6.81 6.69 -2.79
N SER A 276 7.66 7.70 -2.54
CA SER A 276 7.26 8.88 -1.76
C SER A 276 6.26 9.77 -2.50
N LEU A 277 6.37 9.86 -3.82
CA LEU A 277 5.49 10.65 -4.69
C LEU A 277 4.23 9.86 -5.08
N TYR A 278 4.39 8.57 -5.33
CA TYR A 278 3.36 7.63 -5.78
C TYR A 278 3.29 6.43 -4.84
N PRO A 279 2.82 6.63 -3.59
CA PRO A 279 2.77 5.57 -2.61
C PRO A 279 1.84 4.46 -3.10
N LYS A 280 2.32 3.21 -3.04
CA LYS A 280 1.45 2.05 -3.14
C LYS A 280 0.36 2.22 -2.10
N ALA A 281 -0.89 2.35 -2.55
CA ALA A 281 -2.03 2.29 -1.67
C ALA A 281 -1.85 1.04 -0.80
N ALA A 282 -1.90 1.20 0.53
CA ALA A 282 -1.60 0.13 1.48
C ALA A 282 -2.24 -1.17 1.01
N SER A 283 -1.40 -2.11 0.56
CA SER A 283 -1.88 -3.18 -0.29
C SER A 283 -2.59 -4.23 0.55
N TRP A 284 -3.64 -4.79 -0.02
CA TRP A 284 -4.16 -6.06 0.44
C TRP A 284 -3.32 -7.17 -0.20
N GLN A 285 -2.76 -8.05 0.62
CA GLN A 285 -2.10 -9.26 0.17
C GLN A 285 -3.08 -10.42 0.24
N LEU A 286 -3.27 -11.14 -0.87
CA LEU A 286 -4.00 -12.41 -0.85
C LEU A 286 -3.18 -13.43 -0.05
N ILE A 287 -3.78 -13.98 1.01
CA ILE A 287 -3.11 -14.94 1.89
C ILE A 287 -3.76 -16.33 1.89
N ASP A 288 -4.99 -16.46 1.39
CA ASP A 288 -5.68 -17.73 1.20
C ASP A 288 -6.62 -17.63 -0.01
N ASN A 289 -6.59 -18.63 -0.88
CA ASN A 289 -7.44 -18.72 -2.06
C ASN A 289 -8.49 -19.84 -2.00
N ASN A 290 -8.74 -20.39 -0.82
CA ASN A 290 -9.63 -21.52 -0.63
C ASN A 290 -11.08 -21.05 -0.54
N VAL A 291 -11.90 -21.54 -1.47
CA VAL A 291 -13.32 -21.17 -1.57
C VAL A 291 -14.19 -21.74 -0.43
N GLN A 292 -13.61 -22.59 0.43
CA GLN A 292 -14.32 -23.20 1.54
C GLN A 292 -14.39 -22.32 2.78
N THR A 293 -13.67 -21.20 2.86
CA THR A 293 -13.73 -20.33 4.04
C THR A 293 -15.13 -19.77 4.25
N ALA A 294 -15.67 -19.99 5.44
CA ALA A 294 -16.98 -19.52 5.88
C ALA A 294 -16.87 -18.29 6.81
N SER A 295 -15.85 -18.28 7.67
CA SER A 295 -15.58 -17.15 8.58
C SER A 295 -14.12 -17.12 8.99
N ILE A 296 -13.67 -15.96 9.45
CA ILE A 296 -12.33 -15.72 9.97
C ILE A 296 -12.41 -15.14 11.38
N VAL A 297 -11.44 -15.47 12.23
CA VAL A 297 -11.31 -14.97 13.59
C VAL A 297 -9.87 -14.61 13.87
N VAL A 298 -9.66 -13.54 14.63
CA VAL A 298 -8.35 -13.02 14.97
C VAL A 298 -8.20 -12.91 16.48
N ASP A 299 -7.00 -13.22 16.97
CA ASP A 299 -6.57 -12.99 18.34
C ASP A 299 -5.16 -12.37 18.30
N ASP A 300 -5.10 -11.06 18.46
CA ASP A 300 -3.90 -10.26 18.21
C ASP A 300 -3.24 -10.59 16.84
N ALA A 301 -2.11 -11.31 16.84
CA ALA A 301 -1.38 -11.68 15.63
C ALA A 301 -1.84 -13.00 15.00
N ASP A 302 -2.60 -13.81 15.74
CA ASP A 302 -3.09 -15.09 15.25
C ASP A 302 -4.35 -14.90 14.40
N LEU A 303 -4.37 -15.57 13.24
CA LEU A 303 -5.52 -15.65 12.34
C LEU A 303 -5.98 -17.12 12.22
N TYR A 304 -7.28 -17.32 12.40
CA TYR A 304 -7.95 -18.60 12.22
C TYR A 304 -9.02 -18.48 11.14
N GLN A 305 -9.20 -19.55 10.38
CA GLN A 305 -10.33 -19.69 9.45
C GLN A 305 -11.14 -20.93 9.78
N LEU A 306 -12.46 -20.80 9.65
CA LEU A 306 -13.41 -21.89 9.70
C LEU A 306 -13.94 -22.14 8.30
N HIS A 307 -13.78 -23.36 7.80
CA HIS A 307 -14.33 -23.78 6.52
C HIS A 307 -15.81 -24.18 6.64
N LYS A 308 -16.54 -24.13 5.52
CA LYS A 308 -17.94 -24.59 5.37
C LYS A 308 -18.12 -26.05 5.78
N SER A 309 -17.06 -26.85 5.66
CA SER A 309 -16.99 -28.25 6.10
C SER A 309 -16.88 -28.44 7.60
N GLY A 310 -16.66 -27.38 8.38
CA GLY A 310 -16.36 -27.43 9.82
C GLY A 310 -14.86 -27.46 10.16
N TRP A 311 -13.97 -27.56 9.16
CA TRP A 311 -12.54 -27.63 9.40
C TRP A 311 -11.97 -26.30 9.89
N ILE A 312 -11.04 -26.38 10.83
CA ILE A 312 -10.38 -25.21 11.42
C ILE A 312 -8.94 -25.18 10.96
N TRP A 313 -8.47 -24.02 10.53
CA TRP A 313 -7.08 -23.78 10.18
C TRP A 313 -6.53 -22.55 10.88
N LYS A 314 -5.23 -22.57 11.19
CA LYS A 314 -4.47 -21.43 11.69
C LYS A 314 -3.45 -20.98 10.65
N TYR A 315 -3.37 -19.67 10.43
CA TYR A 315 -2.36 -19.08 9.56
C TYR A 315 -0.98 -19.12 10.22
N THR A 316 0.05 -19.51 9.48
CA THR A 316 1.44 -19.66 9.96
C THR A 316 2.37 -18.58 9.45
N GLY A 317 1.87 -17.61 8.67
CA GLY A 317 2.63 -16.42 8.26
C GLY A 317 3.11 -16.42 6.81
N THR A 318 3.11 -17.57 6.12
CA THR A 318 3.45 -17.64 4.68
C THR A 318 2.20 -17.44 3.83
N PRO A 319 2.11 -16.43 2.96
CA PRO A 319 0.96 -16.27 2.07
C PRO A 319 0.69 -17.52 1.23
N MET A 320 -0.59 -17.86 1.04
CA MET A 320 -1.10 -19.00 0.24
C MET A 320 -0.80 -20.40 0.77
N THR A 321 0.40 -20.65 1.29
CA THR A 321 0.85 -21.99 1.72
C THR A 321 0.99 -22.14 3.23
N GLY A 322 0.99 -21.03 3.97
CA GLY A 322 1.17 -20.99 5.41
C GLY A 322 -0.12 -21.21 6.18
N TRP A 323 -0.72 -22.39 6.06
CA TRP A 323 -1.92 -22.76 6.81
C TRP A 323 -1.74 -24.15 7.44
N GLN A 324 -2.03 -24.23 8.74
CA GLN A 324 -2.00 -25.47 9.50
C GLN A 324 -3.42 -25.89 9.88
N THR A 325 -3.82 -27.11 9.53
CA THR A 325 -5.10 -27.67 9.98
C THR A 325 -5.05 -27.95 11.46
N LEU A 326 -6.05 -27.49 12.21
CA LEU A 326 -6.18 -27.71 13.66
C LEU A 326 -7.28 -28.72 14.02
N ASP A 327 -8.32 -28.81 13.20
CA ASP A 327 -9.47 -29.68 13.41
C ASP A 327 -10.17 -29.97 12.08
N ASN A 328 -10.83 -31.13 11.96
CA ASN A 328 -11.56 -31.56 10.77
C ASN A 328 -13.02 -31.97 11.06
N ASN A 329 -13.56 -31.62 12.22
CA ASN A 329 -14.86 -32.06 12.68
C ASN A 329 -15.99 -31.23 12.03
N ALA A 330 -16.86 -31.91 11.29
CA ALA A 330 -17.99 -31.27 10.59
C ALA A 330 -19.07 -30.69 11.52
N ALA A 331 -19.01 -31.00 12.81
CA ALA A 331 -19.90 -30.42 13.81
C ALA A 331 -19.59 -28.97 14.14
N THR A 332 -18.37 -28.48 13.90
CA THR A 332 -18.00 -27.09 14.21
C THR A 332 -18.85 -26.10 13.41
N LYS A 333 -19.52 -25.17 14.11
CA LYS A 333 -20.28 -24.06 13.52
C LYS A 333 -19.66 -22.69 13.76
N LYS A 334 -18.84 -22.55 14.80
CA LYS A 334 -18.23 -21.28 15.17
C LYS A 334 -16.92 -21.50 15.93
N VAL A 335 -15.98 -20.59 15.75
CA VAL A 335 -14.75 -20.49 16.53
C VAL A 335 -14.64 -19.11 17.15
N VAL A 336 -14.00 -19.01 18.31
CA VAL A 336 -13.58 -17.74 18.93
C VAL A 336 -12.20 -17.91 19.54
N ALA A 337 -11.42 -16.84 19.56
CA ALA A 337 -10.09 -16.84 20.14
C ALA A 337 -9.87 -15.56 20.96
N ALA A 338 -9.17 -15.71 22.08
CA ALA A 338 -8.69 -14.60 22.90
C ALA A 338 -7.54 -15.05 23.79
N ASN A 339 -6.51 -14.21 23.93
CA ASN A 339 -5.39 -14.42 24.85
C ASN A 339 -4.71 -15.80 24.65
N GLY A 340 -4.45 -16.15 23.39
CA GLY A 340 -3.79 -17.38 22.96
C GLY A 340 -4.63 -18.65 23.11
N LYS A 341 -5.92 -18.53 23.46
CA LYS A 341 -6.83 -19.67 23.60
C LYS A 341 -7.81 -19.69 22.44
N LEU A 342 -8.02 -20.88 21.86
CA LEU A 342 -8.99 -21.14 20.80
C LEU A 342 -10.09 -22.06 21.31
N TYR A 343 -11.33 -21.70 20.98
CA TYR A 343 -12.54 -22.45 21.33
C TYR A 343 -13.37 -22.69 20.08
N GLN A 344 -14.05 -23.83 20.02
CA GLN A 344 -15.04 -24.15 18.99
C GLN A 344 -16.38 -24.50 19.63
N LEU A 345 -17.44 -24.09 18.95
CA LEU A 345 -18.82 -24.45 19.26
C LEU A 345 -19.34 -25.38 18.16
N HIS A 346 -19.87 -26.52 18.57
CA HIS A 346 -20.49 -27.50 17.69
C HIS A 346 -21.97 -27.17 17.45
N LYS A 347 -22.52 -27.72 16.36
CA LYS A 347 -23.93 -27.55 15.94
C LYS A 347 -24.92 -28.05 17.00
N ASP A 348 -24.53 -29.03 17.79
CA ASP A 348 -25.31 -29.63 18.88
C ASP A 348 -25.15 -28.92 20.24
N GLY A 349 -24.40 -27.81 20.29
CA GLY A 349 -24.20 -27.02 21.51
C GLY A 349 -22.90 -27.34 22.26
N LYS A 350 -22.22 -28.45 21.95
CA LYS A 350 -20.97 -28.81 22.64
C LYS A 350 -19.88 -27.76 22.41
N ILE A 351 -19.12 -27.48 23.47
CA ILE A 351 -17.98 -26.58 23.42
C ILE A 351 -16.69 -27.35 23.62
N TRP A 352 -15.70 -27.08 22.76
CA TRP A 352 -14.36 -27.62 22.90
C TRP A 352 -13.32 -26.51 22.96
N ARG A 353 -12.28 -26.73 23.77
CA ARG A 353 -11.10 -25.88 23.89
C ARG A 353 -9.90 -26.57 23.27
N TYR A 354 -9.17 -25.86 22.42
CA TYR A 354 -7.93 -26.34 21.84
C TYR A 354 -6.83 -26.44 22.92
N THR A 355 -6.10 -27.55 22.96
CA THR A 355 -5.03 -27.83 23.94
C THR A 355 -3.63 -27.75 23.35
N GLY A 356 -3.49 -27.43 22.06
CA GLY A 356 -2.20 -27.09 21.42
C GLY A 356 -1.70 -28.10 20.40
N THR A 357 -2.21 -29.34 20.39
CA THR A 357 -1.82 -30.36 19.41
C THR A 357 -2.77 -30.34 18.21
N PRO A 358 -2.29 -30.11 16.97
CA PRO A 358 -3.16 -30.13 15.80
C PRO A 358 -3.91 -31.46 15.66
N MET A 359 -5.17 -31.41 15.22
CA MET A 359 -6.08 -32.54 14.98
C MET A 359 -6.53 -33.34 16.21
N THR A 360 -5.71 -33.48 17.25
CA THR A 360 -6.02 -34.32 18.43
C THR A 360 -6.13 -33.54 19.72
N GLY A 361 -5.62 -32.31 19.76
CA GLY A 361 -5.56 -31.47 20.95
C GLY A 361 -6.84 -30.68 21.18
N TRP A 362 -7.94 -31.37 21.48
CA TRP A 362 -9.21 -30.73 21.83
C TRP A 362 -9.80 -31.36 23.09
N GLN A 363 -10.23 -30.51 24.01
CA GLN A 363 -10.90 -30.91 25.25
C GLN A 363 -12.31 -30.36 25.26
N MET A 364 -13.31 -31.23 25.39
CA MET A 364 -14.69 -30.81 25.62
C MET A 364 -14.79 -30.15 26.99
N ILE A 365 -15.42 -28.98 27.04
CA ILE A 365 -15.61 -28.21 28.29
C ILE A 365 -17.08 -27.97 28.63
N ASP A 366 -18.00 -28.23 27.71
CA ASP A 366 -19.45 -28.14 27.90
C ASP A 366 -20.17 -29.02 26.87
N ASP A 367 -21.30 -29.63 27.25
CA ASP A 367 -22.14 -30.48 26.41
C ASP A 367 -23.62 -30.04 26.36
N ASN A 368 -23.92 -28.83 26.82
CA ASN A 368 -25.27 -28.30 26.92
C ASN A 368 -25.80 -27.88 25.54
N THR A 369 -26.89 -28.51 25.13
CA THR A 369 -27.53 -28.26 23.83
C THR A 369 -28.18 -26.88 23.72
N ALA A 370 -28.38 -26.18 24.84
CA ALA A 370 -28.91 -24.82 24.85
C ALA A 370 -27.92 -23.79 24.31
N THR A 371 -26.62 -24.12 24.22
CA THR A 371 -25.59 -23.17 23.80
C THR A 371 -25.70 -22.80 22.32
N VAL A 372 -25.94 -21.50 22.06
CA VAL A 372 -26.08 -20.95 20.71
C VAL A 372 -24.89 -20.10 20.28
N GLU A 373 -24.15 -19.56 21.25
CA GLU A 373 -23.07 -18.60 21.01
C GLU A 373 -21.99 -18.72 22.07
N ILE A 374 -20.72 -18.51 21.68
CA ILE A 374 -19.56 -18.54 22.58
C ILE A 374 -18.77 -17.24 22.44
N ILE A 375 -18.21 -16.76 23.55
CA ILE A 375 -17.53 -15.47 23.62
C ILE A 375 -16.22 -15.65 24.37
N ALA A 376 -15.10 -15.25 23.76
CA ALA A 376 -13.80 -15.18 24.40
C ALA A 376 -13.36 -13.72 24.51
N GLY A 377 -12.84 -13.31 25.66
CA GLY A 377 -12.41 -11.94 25.89
C GLY A 377 -11.39 -11.86 27.02
N GLY A 378 -10.17 -11.41 26.71
CA GLY A 378 -9.07 -11.48 27.67
C GLY A 378 -8.87 -12.91 28.18
N ARG A 379 -8.87 -13.11 29.51
CA ARG A 379 -8.71 -14.44 30.11
C ARG A 379 -10.01 -15.22 30.27
N ASP A 380 -11.13 -14.55 30.06
CA ASP A 380 -12.46 -15.06 30.34
C ASP A 380 -13.11 -15.68 29.11
N PHE A 381 -13.98 -16.66 29.37
CA PHE A 381 -14.75 -17.37 28.36
C PHE A 381 -16.20 -17.50 28.83
N TYR A 382 -17.14 -17.28 27.91
CA TYR A 382 -18.56 -17.23 28.19
C TYR A 382 -19.35 -18.03 27.15
N GLN A 383 -20.53 -18.47 27.54
CA GLN A 383 -21.53 -19.03 26.63
C GLN A 383 -22.86 -18.31 26.81
N LEU A 384 -23.61 -18.20 25.71
CA LEU A 384 -24.97 -17.70 25.68
C LEU A 384 -25.89 -18.85 25.25
N HIS A 385 -26.90 -19.09 26.07
CA HIS A 385 -27.94 -20.07 25.80
C HIS A 385 -29.08 -19.47 24.98
N SER A 386 -29.82 -20.32 24.26
CA SER A 386 -30.95 -19.94 23.40
C SER A 386 -32.07 -19.20 24.13
N ASN A 387 -32.18 -19.39 25.44
CA ASN A 387 -33.14 -18.72 26.32
C ASN A 387 -32.62 -17.38 26.91
N GLY A 388 -31.45 -16.90 26.49
CA GLY A 388 -30.87 -15.64 26.93
C GLY A 388 -29.92 -15.74 28.13
N ARG A 389 -29.80 -16.91 28.77
CA ARG A 389 -28.89 -17.10 29.92
C ARG A 389 -27.43 -16.95 29.51
N ILE A 390 -26.65 -16.23 30.33
CA ILE A 390 -25.22 -16.04 30.16
C ILE A 390 -24.48 -16.82 31.22
N TRP A 391 -23.48 -17.60 30.83
CA TRP A 391 -22.63 -18.34 31.75
C TRP A 391 -21.16 -18.00 31.52
N LYS A 392 -20.38 -17.93 32.59
CA LYS A 392 -18.93 -17.76 32.59
C LYS A 392 -18.24 -19.07 32.95
N TYR A 393 -17.23 -19.46 32.18
CA TYR A 393 -16.41 -20.63 32.47
C TYR A 393 -15.45 -20.35 33.62
N THR A 394 -15.42 -21.23 34.62
CA THR A 394 -14.60 -21.09 35.84
C THR A 394 -13.36 -21.97 35.83
N GLY A 395 -13.18 -22.83 34.82
CA GLY A 395 -11.93 -23.56 34.59
C GLY A 395 -12.05 -25.08 34.63
N THR A 396 -13.07 -25.62 35.29
CA THR A 396 -13.31 -27.07 35.38
C THR A 396 -14.13 -27.56 34.19
N PRO A 397 -13.65 -28.53 33.39
CA PRO A 397 -14.43 -29.06 32.27
C PRO A 397 -15.78 -29.62 32.73
N LEU A 398 -16.84 -29.40 31.93
CA LEU A 398 -18.23 -29.86 32.10
C LEU A 398 -18.98 -29.32 33.32
N SER A 399 -18.31 -28.95 34.40
CA SER A 399 -18.93 -28.51 35.67
C SER A 399 -18.53 -27.11 36.10
N GLY A 400 -17.49 -26.53 35.51
CA GLY A 400 -16.96 -25.22 35.86
C GLY A 400 -17.67 -24.09 35.15
N TRP A 401 -18.93 -23.84 35.50
CA TRP A 401 -19.74 -22.78 34.90
C TRP A 401 -20.50 -22.00 35.96
N GLN A 402 -20.50 -20.67 35.85
CA GLN A 402 -21.23 -19.76 36.72
C GLN A 402 -22.25 -18.97 35.89
N GLU A 403 -23.52 -19.06 36.23
CA GLU A 403 -24.57 -18.24 35.62
C GLU A 403 -24.38 -16.78 36.02
N LEU A 404 -24.39 -15.87 35.05
CA LEU A 404 -24.21 -14.43 35.25
C LEU A 404 -25.49 -13.63 35.01
N ASP A 405 -26.38 -14.12 34.15
CA ASP A 405 -27.62 -13.45 33.76
C ASP A 405 -28.62 -14.49 33.25
N ASN A 406 -29.91 -14.25 33.44
CA ASN A 406 -30.99 -15.14 33.01
C ASN A 406 -32.09 -14.43 32.20
N ASN A 407 -31.80 -13.24 31.67
CA ASN A 407 -32.76 -12.41 30.97
C ASN A 407 -32.98 -12.89 29.54
N PRO A 408 -34.23 -13.24 29.16
CA PRO A 408 -34.54 -13.72 27.80
C PRO A 408 -34.41 -12.65 26.70
N ALA A 409 -34.21 -11.38 27.09
CA ALA A 409 -33.97 -10.29 26.15
C ALA A 409 -32.55 -10.31 25.58
N THR A 410 -31.60 -11.03 26.15
CA THR A 410 -30.21 -11.05 25.65
C THR A 410 -30.13 -11.55 24.20
N LYS A 411 -29.54 -10.72 23.33
CA LYS A 411 -29.35 -10.95 21.89
C LYS A 411 -27.89 -11.26 21.56
N LYS A 412 -26.96 -10.51 22.14
CA LYS A 412 -25.53 -10.60 21.87
C LYS A 412 -24.73 -10.26 23.11
N VAL A 413 -23.58 -10.90 23.27
CA VAL A 413 -22.62 -10.64 24.36
C VAL A 413 -21.26 -10.32 23.74
N VAL A 414 -20.53 -9.35 24.31
CA VAL A 414 -19.14 -9.05 23.96
C VAL A 414 -18.31 -8.88 25.22
N ALA A 415 -17.08 -9.37 25.21
CA ALA A 415 -16.16 -9.29 26.34
C ALA A 415 -14.81 -8.75 25.88
N ALA A 416 -14.28 -7.76 26.59
CA ALA A 416 -12.98 -7.17 26.30
C ALA A 416 -12.40 -6.44 27.52
N GLY A 417 -11.09 -6.55 27.76
CA GLY A 417 -10.39 -5.81 28.82
C GLY A 417 -10.95 -6.05 30.23
N GLY A 418 -11.50 -7.24 30.50
CA GLY A 418 -12.18 -7.54 31.77
C GLY A 418 -13.61 -6.98 31.88
N ASN A 419 -14.11 -6.29 30.87
CA ASN A 419 -15.49 -5.85 30.78
C ASN A 419 -16.34 -6.91 30.05
N LEU A 420 -17.60 -7.04 30.47
CA LEU A 420 -18.62 -7.85 29.81
C LEU A 420 -19.85 -6.98 29.54
N TYR A 421 -20.33 -7.00 28.30
CA TYR A 421 -21.50 -6.26 27.87
C TYR A 421 -22.52 -7.20 27.21
N GLN A 422 -23.79 -6.94 27.45
CA GLN A 422 -24.90 -7.59 26.74
C GLN A 422 -25.74 -6.56 26.00
N LEU A 423 -26.13 -6.90 24.78
CA LEU A 423 -27.12 -6.20 23.98
C LEU A 423 -28.44 -6.96 24.07
N HIS A 424 -29.52 -6.28 24.43
CA HIS A 424 -30.86 -6.85 24.42
C HIS A 424 -31.52 -6.72 23.03
N LYS A 425 -32.54 -7.55 22.78
CA LYS A 425 -33.36 -7.56 21.56
C LYS A 425 -34.02 -6.20 21.28
N GLY A 426 -34.34 -5.44 22.32
CA GLY A 426 -34.90 -4.09 22.24
C GLY A 426 -33.87 -2.96 22.10
N GLY A 427 -32.58 -3.27 21.92
CA GLY A 427 -31.52 -2.28 21.67
C GLY A 427 -30.76 -1.80 22.91
N SER A 428 -31.30 -1.98 24.12
CA SER A 428 -30.60 -1.57 25.35
C SER A 428 -29.29 -2.33 25.56
N ILE A 429 -28.25 -1.63 26.00
CA ILE A 429 -26.93 -2.22 26.33
C ILE A 429 -26.76 -2.21 27.84
N TRP A 430 -26.24 -3.30 28.39
CA TRP A 430 -25.93 -3.44 29.82
C TRP A 430 -24.48 -3.88 30.01
N LYS A 431 -23.83 -3.35 31.05
CA LYS A 431 -22.48 -3.70 31.50
C LYS A 431 -22.55 -4.51 32.78
N TYR A 432 -21.84 -5.63 32.83
CA TYR A 432 -21.71 -6.45 34.04
C TYR A 432 -20.84 -5.73 35.08
N THR A 433 -21.27 -5.72 36.34
CA THR A 433 -20.62 -5.03 37.47
C THR A 433 -19.97 -5.99 38.47
N GLY A 434 -20.06 -7.30 38.24
CA GLY A 434 -19.31 -8.31 39.02
C GLY A 434 -20.14 -9.21 39.92
N VAL A 435 -21.41 -8.87 40.17
CA VAL A 435 -22.32 -9.70 40.99
C VAL A 435 -23.19 -10.57 40.07
N PRO A 436 -23.14 -11.91 40.17
CA PRO A 436 -23.98 -12.80 39.35
C PRO A 436 -25.47 -12.47 39.49
N LEU A 437 -26.21 -12.53 38.39
CA LEU A 437 -27.66 -12.28 38.24
C LEU A 437 -28.12 -10.85 38.50
N THR A 438 -27.54 -10.12 39.46
CA THR A 438 -28.00 -8.78 39.86
C THR A 438 -27.04 -7.66 39.46
N GLY A 439 -25.80 -7.97 39.13
CA GLY A 439 -24.74 -7.02 38.83
C GLY A 439 -24.74 -6.57 37.39
N TRP A 440 -25.78 -5.86 36.95
CA TRP A 440 -25.87 -5.30 35.60
C TRP A 440 -26.29 -3.84 35.64
N GLN A 441 -25.52 -2.99 34.97
CA GLN A 441 -25.81 -1.56 34.82
C GLN A 441 -26.20 -1.28 33.37
N LYS A 442 -27.38 -0.69 33.16
CA LYS A 442 -27.78 -0.21 31.83
C LYS A 442 -26.87 0.94 31.42
N VAL A 443 -26.24 0.85 30.25
CA VAL A 443 -25.33 1.86 29.70
C VAL A 443 -25.90 2.56 28.46
N ASP A 444 -26.91 1.99 27.81
CA ASP A 444 -27.65 2.59 26.71
C ASP A 444 -29.08 2.01 26.66
N ASP A 445 -30.04 2.77 26.13
CA ASP A 445 -31.45 2.37 25.98
C ASP A 445 -32.03 2.78 24.62
N ASN A 446 -31.27 2.56 23.54
CA ASN A 446 -31.67 2.97 22.19
C ASN A 446 -32.07 1.77 21.32
N ALA A 447 -33.32 1.77 20.85
CA ALA A 447 -33.87 0.72 19.99
C ALA A 447 -33.17 0.61 18.62
N ALA A 448 -32.47 1.66 18.17
CA ALA A 448 -31.70 1.65 16.92
C ALA A 448 -30.47 0.73 17.01
N THR A 449 -29.98 0.40 18.21
CA THR A 449 -28.76 -0.39 18.38
C THR A 449 -28.93 -1.85 17.91
N VAL A 450 -28.18 -2.22 16.88
CA VAL A 450 -28.25 -3.57 16.27
C VAL A 450 -27.04 -4.45 16.58
N SER A 451 -25.89 -3.85 16.86
CA SER A 451 -24.64 -4.56 17.18
C SER A 451 -23.75 -3.74 18.11
N ILE A 452 -22.93 -4.44 18.89
CA ILE A 452 -21.87 -3.88 19.73
C ILE A 452 -20.55 -4.62 19.48
N VAL A 453 -19.43 -3.91 19.63
CA VAL A 453 -18.07 -4.46 19.64
C VAL A 453 -17.24 -3.76 20.72
N ALA A 454 -16.27 -4.47 21.29
CA ALA A 454 -15.44 -3.95 22.38
C ALA A 454 -14.00 -4.40 22.23
N ARG A 455 -13.05 -3.55 22.68
CA ARG A 455 -11.63 -3.89 22.80
C ARG A 455 -11.01 -3.09 23.94
N GLY A 456 -10.26 -3.76 24.82
CA GLY A 456 -9.74 -3.10 26.02
C GLY A 456 -10.89 -2.49 26.83
N ASN A 457 -10.82 -1.18 27.07
CA ASN A 457 -11.89 -0.42 27.74
C ASN A 457 -12.89 0.23 26.78
N ASP A 458 -12.63 0.21 25.47
CA ASP A 458 -13.50 0.82 24.49
C ASP A 458 -14.72 -0.07 24.19
N LEU A 459 -15.88 0.57 24.08
CA LEU A 459 -17.13 -0.01 23.61
C LEU A 459 -17.68 0.85 22.47
N TYR A 460 -18.06 0.20 21.37
CA TYR A 460 -18.72 0.83 20.23
C TYR A 460 -20.07 0.17 19.97
N GLN A 461 -21.04 0.97 19.53
CA GLN A 461 -22.34 0.48 19.06
C GLN A 461 -22.59 0.91 17.61
N LEU A 462 -23.30 0.05 16.89
CA LEU A 462 -23.80 0.29 15.54
C LEU A 462 -25.32 0.38 15.58
N HIS A 463 -25.87 1.47 15.06
CA HIS A 463 -27.30 1.64 14.85
C HIS A 463 -27.74 1.06 13.50
N ASP A 464 -29.01 0.70 13.37
CA ASP A 464 -29.65 0.22 12.13
C ASP A 464 -29.56 1.23 10.97
N SER A 465 -29.51 2.51 11.32
CA SER A 465 -29.29 3.62 10.39
C SER A 465 -27.85 3.70 9.87
N GLY A 466 -26.93 2.89 10.37
CA GLY A 466 -25.50 2.91 10.06
C GLY A 466 -24.65 3.83 10.95
N LYS A 467 -25.26 4.55 11.90
CA LYS A 467 -24.51 5.40 12.84
C LYS A 467 -23.61 4.57 13.74
N ILE A 468 -22.39 5.05 13.96
CA ILE A 468 -21.42 4.44 14.87
C ILE A 468 -21.24 5.36 16.07
N TRP A 469 -21.36 4.81 17.28
CA TRP A 469 -21.12 5.57 18.51
C TRP A 469 -20.06 4.90 19.38
N LYS A 470 -19.25 5.69 20.06
CA LYS A 470 -18.26 5.26 21.07
C LYS A 470 -18.75 5.63 22.46
N TYR A 471 -18.70 4.68 23.39
CA TYR A 471 -19.02 4.93 24.80
C TYR A 471 -17.90 5.75 25.47
N THR A 472 -18.27 6.80 26.20
CA THR A 472 -17.35 7.72 26.87
C THR A 472 -17.26 7.49 28.37
N GLY A 473 -17.97 6.50 28.91
CA GLY A 473 -17.86 6.07 30.31
C GLY A 473 -19.01 6.49 31.22
N THR A 474 -19.87 7.43 30.78
CA THR A 474 -21.06 7.85 31.55
C THR A 474 -22.28 7.03 31.11
N PRO A 475 -22.94 6.28 32.00
CA PRO A 475 -24.11 5.50 31.63
C PRO A 475 -25.22 6.37 31.00
N ILE A 476 -25.87 5.86 29.96
CA ILE A 476 -26.97 6.49 29.21
C ILE A 476 -26.55 7.71 28.38
N SER A 477 -25.90 8.72 28.98
CA SER A 477 -25.56 9.98 28.29
C SER A 477 -24.14 10.02 27.70
N GLY A 478 -23.27 9.09 28.06
CA GLY A 478 -21.87 9.06 27.67
C GLY A 478 -21.63 8.37 26.34
N TRP A 479 -22.09 8.96 25.24
CA TRP A 479 -21.86 8.44 23.90
C TRP A 479 -21.41 9.55 22.94
N GLN A 480 -20.37 9.26 22.16
CA GLN A 480 -19.85 10.13 21.12
C GLN A 480 -20.20 9.53 19.75
N LEU A 481 -20.84 10.32 18.89
CA LEU A 481 -21.07 9.93 17.49
C LEU A 481 -19.73 9.93 16.75
N MET A 482 -19.38 8.79 16.16
CA MET A 482 -18.11 8.56 15.45
C MET A 482 -18.29 8.62 13.94
N ASP A 483 -19.46 8.19 13.45
CA ASP A 483 -19.83 8.21 12.04
C ASP A 483 -21.36 8.23 11.87
N ASP A 484 -21.83 8.82 10.78
CA ASP A 484 -23.23 8.83 10.35
C ASP A 484 -23.34 8.43 8.89
N ASN A 485 -23.10 7.14 8.62
CA ASN A 485 -23.10 6.61 7.27
C ASN A 485 -24.06 5.42 7.14
N SER A 486 -25.16 5.62 6.42
CA SER A 486 -26.15 4.56 6.17
C SER A 486 -25.62 3.36 5.38
N ALA A 487 -24.45 3.49 4.77
CA ALA A 487 -23.77 2.38 4.09
C ALA A 487 -23.13 1.39 5.07
N THR A 488 -22.86 1.76 6.33
CA THR A 488 -22.22 0.89 7.31
C THR A 488 -23.02 -0.40 7.53
N LYS A 489 -22.36 -1.54 7.35
CA LYS A 489 -22.93 -2.89 7.54
C LYS A 489 -22.45 -3.52 8.84
N GLU A 490 -21.16 -3.40 9.11
CA GLU A 490 -20.48 -4.05 10.22
C GLU A 490 -19.31 -3.18 10.68
N ILE A 491 -19.03 -3.22 11.99
CA ILE A 491 -17.89 -2.57 12.62
C ILE A 491 -17.05 -3.63 13.36
N VAL A 492 -15.73 -3.46 13.35
CA VAL A 492 -14.80 -4.27 14.14
C VAL A 492 -13.73 -3.37 14.75
N VAL A 493 -13.17 -3.78 15.88
CA VAL A 493 -12.13 -3.03 16.58
C VAL A 493 -10.95 -3.95 16.89
N GLY A 494 -9.75 -3.53 16.48
CA GLY A 494 -8.50 -4.23 16.70
C GLY A 494 -7.44 -3.31 17.32
N THR A 495 -6.20 -3.80 17.40
CA THR A 495 -5.06 -3.00 17.90
C THR A 495 -4.78 -1.80 17.02
N GLY A 496 -5.00 -1.94 15.71
CA GLY A 496 -4.87 -0.84 14.75
C GLY A 496 -5.99 0.20 14.78
N GLY A 497 -7.06 0.01 15.57
CA GLY A 497 -8.16 0.96 15.74
C GLY A 497 -9.54 0.40 15.36
N LEU A 498 -10.47 1.31 15.09
CA LEU A 498 -11.84 1.02 14.67
C LEU A 498 -11.92 0.96 13.14
N TYR A 499 -12.63 -0.06 12.65
CA TYR A 499 -12.86 -0.29 11.22
C TYR A 499 -14.34 -0.52 10.96
N GLN A 500 -14.75 -0.22 9.74
CA GLN A 500 -16.09 -0.54 9.25
C GLN A 500 -16.03 -1.10 7.84
N ILE A 501 -17.02 -1.93 7.51
CA ILE A 501 -17.29 -2.36 6.14
C ILE A 501 -18.70 -1.90 5.76
N HIS A 502 -18.82 -1.36 4.55
CA HIS A 502 -20.10 -0.92 4.01
C HIS A 502 -20.85 -2.08 3.34
N LYS A 503 -22.15 -1.90 3.11
CA LYS A 503 -23.02 -2.81 2.35
C LYS A 503 -22.51 -3.10 0.93
N THR A 504 -21.73 -2.17 0.36
CA THR A 504 -21.09 -2.27 -0.96
C THR A 504 -19.74 -3.00 -0.94
N GLY A 505 -19.24 -3.40 0.22
CA GLY A 505 -17.93 -4.06 0.39
C GLY A 505 -16.77 -3.11 0.68
N SER A 506 -16.93 -1.78 0.55
CA SER A 506 -15.84 -0.84 0.86
C SER A 506 -15.47 -0.88 2.34
N ILE A 507 -14.17 -0.92 2.64
CA ILE A 507 -13.62 -0.99 3.99
C ILE A 507 -13.00 0.35 4.36
N TRP A 508 -13.27 0.81 5.58
CA TRP A 508 -12.80 2.10 6.09
C TRP A 508 -12.18 1.93 7.48
N ARG A 509 -11.15 2.73 7.75
CA ARG A 509 -10.47 2.83 9.05
C ARG A 509 -10.70 4.21 9.63
N TYR A 510 -10.97 4.25 10.93
CA TYR A 510 -10.97 5.48 11.69
C TYR A 510 -9.53 5.94 11.95
N VAL A 511 -9.19 7.17 11.60
CA VAL A 511 -7.83 7.74 11.60
C VAL A 511 -7.73 9.13 12.24
N GLY A 512 -8.83 9.72 12.72
CA GLY A 512 -8.81 11.16 13.05
C GLY A 512 -9.93 11.63 13.96
N PRO A 513 -10.49 12.84 13.72
CA PRO A 513 -11.62 13.37 14.47
C PRO A 513 -12.90 12.56 14.22
N ALA A 514 -13.83 12.60 15.17
CA ALA A 514 -15.17 12.05 14.96
C ALA A 514 -15.83 12.63 13.70
N MET A 515 -16.65 11.84 13.01
CA MET A 515 -17.36 12.17 11.76
C MET A 515 -16.49 12.33 10.51
N THR A 516 -15.33 12.98 10.60
CA THR A 516 -14.51 13.32 9.43
C THR A 516 -13.24 12.47 9.30
N GLY A 517 -12.85 11.78 10.37
CA GLY A 517 -11.62 11.00 10.45
C GLY A 517 -11.75 9.58 9.91
N TRP A 518 -12.40 9.36 8.78
CA TRP A 518 -12.49 8.02 8.15
C TRP A 518 -11.70 7.98 6.84
N LYS A 519 -10.84 6.97 6.71
CA LYS A 519 -10.04 6.72 5.50
C LYS A 519 -10.47 5.39 4.88
N GLN A 520 -10.82 5.43 3.60
CA GLN A 520 -11.09 4.21 2.84
C GLN A 520 -9.79 3.41 2.64
N LEU A 521 -9.85 2.11 2.94
CA LEU A 521 -8.76 1.15 2.77
C LEU A 521 -9.00 0.19 1.59
N ASP A 522 -10.26 -0.07 1.26
CA ASP A 522 -10.64 -0.95 0.15
C ASP A 522 -11.98 -0.52 -0.46
N GLY A 523 -12.16 -0.81 -1.74
CA GLY A 523 -13.41 -0.58 -2.48
C GLY A 523 -13.98 -1.83 -3.13
N ASN A 524 -13.51 -3.03 -2.78
CA ASN A 524 -13.87 -4.25 -3.48
C ASN A 524 -15.24 -4.77 -3.02
N ALA A 525 -16.17 -4.89 -3.97
CA ALA A 525 -17.51 -5.42 -3.71
C ALA A 525 -17.53 -6.91 -3.31
N ALA A 526 -16.44 -7.64 -3.52
CA ALA A 526 -16.31 -9.02 -3.06
C ALA A 526 -16.17 -9.10 -1.53
N SER A 527 -15.71 -8.05 -0.85
CA SER A 527 -15.50 -8.04 0.60
C SER A 527 -16.85 -8.14 1.34
N VAL A 528 -17.01 -9.19 2.16
CA VAL A 528 -18.26 -9.47 2.87
C VAL A 528 -18.15 -9.39 4.39
N SER A 529 -16.94 -9.53 4.94
CA SER A 529 -16.65 -9.42 6.36
C SER A 529 -15.19 -9.03 6.58
N ILE A 530 -14.90 -8.47 7.76
CA ILE A 530 -13.57 -8.04 8.19
C ILE A 530 -13.28 -8.56 9.59
N ALA A 531 -12.00 -8.77 9.91
CA ALA A 531 -11.54 -9.11 11.25
C ALA A 531 -10.27 -8.30 11.58
N ALA A 532 -10.20 -7.74 12.79
CA ALA A 532 -9.11 -6.84 13.18
C ALA A 532 -8.42 -7.30 14.49
N GLY A 533 -7.13 -7.61 14.39
CA GLY A 533 -6.23 -7.90 15.50
C GLY A 533 -5.08 -6.88 15.51
N THR A 534 -3.84 -7.35 15.50
CA THR A 534 -2.66 -6.51 15.19
C THR A 534 -2.58 -6.15 13.70
N ALA A 535 -3.17 -6.99 12.84
CA ALA A 535 -3.42 -6.70 11.44
C ALA A 535 -4.93 -6.70 11.14
N LEU A 536 -5.30 -6.11 10.00
CA LEU A 536 -6.66 -6.16 9.46
C LEU A 536 -6.74 -7.22 8.36
N TYR A 537 -7.82 -7.99 8.35
CA TYR A 537 -8.11 -9.01 7.35
C TYR A 537 -9.51 -8.79 6.78
N GLN A 538 -9.69 -9.17 5.50
CA GLN A 538 -10.99 -9.20 4.84
C GLN A 538 -11.26 -10.60 4.30
N LEU A 539 -12.52 -11.00 4.36
CA LEU A 539 -13.04 -12.21 3.75
C LEU A 539 -13.89 -11.81 2.53
N HIS A 540 -13.57 -12.38 1.38
CA HIS A 540 -14.37 -12.23 0.17
C HIS A 540 -15.53 -13.23 0.12
N SER A 541 -16.60 -12.89 -0.61
CA SER A 541 -17.77 -13.76 -0.84
C SER A 541 -17.42 -15.10 -1.48
N SER A 542 -16.33 -15.14 -2.24
CA SER A 542 -15.75 -16.35 -2.85
C SER A 542 -14.97 -17.22 -1.87
N GLY A 543 -14.72 -16.77 -0.63
CA GLY A 543 -13.93 -17.48 0.39
C GLY A 543 -12.48 -17.02 0.50
N LEU A 544 -11.99 -16.16 -0.39
CA LEU A 544 -10.60 -15.69 -0.37
C LEU A 544 -10.33 -14.79 0.86
N ILE A 545 -9.16 -14.93 1.47
CA ILE A 545 -8.73 -14.09 2.58
C ILE A 545 -7.60 -13.18 2.14
N TRP A 546 -7.73 -11.90 2.45
CA TRP A 546 -6.69 -10.92 2.24
C TRP A 546 -6.27 -10.26 3.55
N ARG A 547 -4.99 -9.96 3.67
CA ARG A 547 -4.38 -9.23 4.78
C ARG A 547 -4.05 -7.81 4.33
N TYR A 548 -4.42 -6.82 5.11
CA TYR A 548 -4.02 -5.44 4.90
C TYR A 548 -2.57 -5.23 5.38
N MET A 549 -1.74 -4.57 4.55
CA MET A 549 -0.28 -4.48 4.75
C MET A 549 0.20 -3.11 5.27
N GLY A 550 -0.69 -2.20 5.69
CA GLY A 550 -0.29 -0.86 6.18
C GLY A 550 -1.12 -0.31 7.32
#